data_AF-A0A8T4LIU3-F1
#
_entry.id   AF-A0A8T4LIU3-F1
#
_cell.length_a   1.000
_cell.length_b   1.000
_cell.length_c   1.000
_cell.angle_alpha   90.00
_cell.angle_beta   90.00
_cell.angle_gamma   90.00
#
_symmetry.space_group_name_H-M   'P 1'
#
loop_
_entity.id
_entity.type
_entity.pdbx_description
1 polymer ?
#
loop_
_entity_poly.entity_id
_entity_poly.type
_entity_poly.pdbx_seq_one_letter_code
_entity_poly.pdbx_strand_id
1 'polypeptide(L)'
;MIASIDNQADICLYLEAEELKKLENETIEGVLIKILKPKRQGAISISVNDKRKYENGLGIGIDDSRYWDVKDNFHLGIFMGTEFYQELSKKGVIGLRQRMRDGSKIHIYDRSKLNGIDEIYVETFEFYRDNKDKLRKDLG
;
A
#
# COMPACT_ATOMS: atom_id res chain seq x y z
N MET A 1 6.14 1.28 6.98
CA MET A 1 5.46 0.98 5.73
C MET A 1 5.00 2.29 5.12
N ILE A 2 5.28 2.48 3.83
CA ILE A 2 4.75 3.58 3.05
C ILE A 2 4.03 3.02 1.84
N ALA A 3 2.92 3.64 1.45
CA ALA A 3 2.12 3.22 0.32
C ALA A 3 1.67 4.41 -0.51
N SER A 4 1.39 4.14 -1.77
CA SER A 4 0.86 5.11 -2.71
C SER A 4 -0.38 4.57 -3.40
N ILE A 5 -1.29 5.46 -3.76
CA ILE A 5 -2.43 5.17 -4.64
C ILE A 5 -2.57 6.25 -5.70
N ASP A 6 -2.80 5.83 -6.94
CA ASP A 6 -3.02 6.73 -8.08
C ASP A 6 -4.51 6.98 -8.36
N ASN A 7 -4.82 7.61 -9.49
CA ASN A 7 -6.20 7.85 -9.91
C ASN A 7 -6.89 6.63 -10.53
N GLN A 8 -6.15 5.61 -10.95
CA GLN A 8 -6.67 4.32 -11.43
C GLN A 8 -6.95 3.34 -10.27
N ALA A 9 -6.64 3.76 -9.04
CA ALA A 9 -6.64 2.93 -7.84
C ALA A 9 -5.57 1.83 -7.86
N ASP A 10 -4.49 2.04 -8.63
CA ASP A 10 -3.30 1.22 -8.53
C ASP A 10 -2.57 1.57 -7.23
N ILE A 11 -2.23 0.54 -6.46
CA ILE A 11 -1.67 0.63 -5.12
C ILE A 11 -0.26 0.03 -5.14
N CYS A 12 0.70 0.74 -4.55
CA CYS A 12 2.04 0.21 -4.26
C CYS A 12 2.29 0.29 -2.75
N LEU A 13 2.66 -0.82 -2.11
CA LEU A 13 3.06 -0.90 -0.70
C LEU A 13 4.53 -1.27 -0.59
N TYR A 14 5.28 -0.53 0.22
CA TYR A 14 6.69 -0.78 0.50
C TYR A 14 6.84 -1.08 1.99
N LEU A 15 7.24 -2.32 2.28
CA LEU A 15 7.47 -2.83 3.64
C LEU A 15 8.96 -2.84 3.95
N GLU A 16 9.32 -2.36 5.14
CA GLU A 16 10.67 -2.57 5.67
C GLU A 16 10.89 -4.05 5.99
N ALA A 17 12.15 -4.49 5.98
CA ALA A 17 12.50 -5.88 6.25
C ALA A 17 12.00 -6.36 7.63
N GLU A 18 11.96 -5.48 8.63
CA GLU A 18 11.42 -5.80 9.96
C GLU A 18 9.88 -5.91 9.97
N GLU A 19 9.20 -5.10 9.16
CA GLU A 19 7.74 -5.12 9.03
C GLU A 19 7.27 -6.40 8.36
N LEU A 20 8.00 -6.86 7.34
CA LEU A 20 7.73 -8.13 6.67
C LEU A 20 7.79 -9.30 7.66
N LYS A 21 8.77 -9.31 8.59
CA LYS A 21 8.88 -10.35 9.63
C LYS A 21 7.71 -10.32 10.62
N LYS A 22 7.23 -9.13 10.98
CA LYS A 22 6.11 -8.96 11.91
C LYS A 22 4.76 -9.32 11.29
N LEU A 23 4.64 -9.21 9.96
CA LEU A 23 3.40 -9.41 9.20
C LEU A 23 2.75 -10.79 9.41
N GLU A 24 3.53 -11.82 9.75
CA GLU A 24 3.03 -13.16 10.04
C GLU A 24 2.09 -13.18 11.26
N ASN A 25 2.29 -12.27 12.20
CA ASN A 25 1.60 -12.28 13.49
C ASN A 25 0.84 -10.97 13.79
N GLU A 26 1.12 -9.90 13.05
CA GLU A 26 0.66 -8.56 13.37
C GLU A 26 0.11 -7.84 12.12
N THR A 27 -0.79 -6.89 12.38
CA THR A 27 -1.19 -5.92 11.37
C THR A 27 -0.17 -4.78 11.37
N ILE A 28 0.41 -4.50 10.21
CA ILE A 28 1.33 -3.39 10.02
C ILE A 28 0.55 -2.19 9.50
N GLU A 29 0.70 -1.06 10.19
CA GLU A 29 0.13 0.22 9.78
C GLU A 29 1.17 1.10 9.09
N GLY A 30 0.70 1.95 8.18
CA GLY A 30 1.55 2.87 7.44
C GLY A 30 0.78 4.03 6.85
N VAL A 31 1.49 4.85 6.08
CA VAL A 31 0.94 6.05 5.46
C VAL A 31 0.57 5.76 4.01
N LEU A 32 -0.65 6.15 3.62
CA LEU A 32 -1.13 6.08 2.24
C LEU A 32 -1.11 7.46 1.60
N ILE A 33 -0.36 7.61 0.53
CA ILE A 33 -0.19 8.87 -0.20
C ILE A 33 -0.98 8.81 -1.51
N LYS A 34 -1.87 9.78 -1.74
CA LYS A 34 -2.50 9.98 -3.05
C LYS A 34 -1.50 10.68 -3.97
N ILE A 35 -0.98 10.01 -4.99
CA ILE A 35 0.14 10.51 -5.81
C ILE A 35 -0.18 11.87 -6.45
N LEU A 36 -1.40 12.03 -6.99
CA LEU A 36 -1.81 13.28 -7.62
C LEU A 36 -2.21 14.39 -6.63
N LYS A 37 -2.38 14.05 -5.34
CA LYS A 37 -2.71 15.02 -4.29
C LYS A 37 -1.91 14.69 -3.02
N PRO A 38 -0.57 14.81 -3.02
CA PRO A 38 0.28 14.27 -1.94
C PRO A 38 0.03 14.88 -0.55
N LYS A 39 -0.61 16.05 -0.47
CA LYS A 39 -1.07 16.64 0.80
C LYS A 39 -2.22 15.87 1.44
N ARG A 40 -3.03 15.15 0.65
CA ARG A 40 -4.11 14.28 1.10
C ARG A 40 -3.54 12.89 1.36
N GLN A 41 -3.11 12.69 2.60
CA GLN A 41 -2.57 11.43 3.10
C GLN A 41 -3.57 10.77 4.04
N GLY A 42 -3.61 9.45 4.04
CA GLY A 42 -4.43 8.62 4.90
C GLY A 42 -3.63 7.49 5.51
N ALA A 43 -4.33 6.52 6.07
CA ALA A 43 -3.73 5.32 6.64
C ALA A 43 -3.89 4.13 5.71
N ILE A 44 -2.96 3.19 5.79
CA ILE A 44 -3.09 1.86 5.21
C ILE A 44 -2.66 0.83 6.25
N SER A 45 -3.35 -0.30 6.28
CA SER A 45 -2.94 -1.46 7.08
C SER A 45 -2.74 -2.67 6.19
N ILE A 46 -1.87 -3.58 6.61
CA ILE A 46 -1.69 -4.88 5.96
C ILE A 46 -1.52 -5.97 7.01
N SER A 47 -2.14 -7.12 6.78
CA SER A 47 -1.99 -8.33 7.60
C SER A 47 -2.05 -9.58 6.76
N VAL A 48 -1.49 -10.69 7.27
CA VAL A 48 -1.74 -12.03 6.73
C VAL A 48 -3.09 -12.51 7.25
N ASN A 49 -4.05 -12.73 6.34
CA ASN A 49 -5.40 -13.15 6.69
C ASN A 49 -6.08 -13.94 5.56
N ASP A 50 -6.01 -15.27 5.65
CA ASP A 50 -6.61 -16.17 4.65
C ASP A 50 -8.13 -16.10 4.54
N LYS A 51 -8.83 -15.59 5.56
CA LYS A 51 -10.30 -15.43 5.53
C LYS A 51 -10.73 -14.22 4.70
N ARG A 52 -9.94 -13.14 4.74
CA ARG A 52 -10.24 -11.85 4.10
C ARG A 52 -9.50 -11.65 2.77
N LYS A 53 -8.62 -12.57 2.37
CA LYS A 53 -7.77 -12.44 1.16
C LYS A 53 -8.49 -12.32 -0.18
N TYR A 54 -9.80 -12.50 -0.21
CA TYR A 54 -10.63 -12.40 -1.41
C TYR A 54 -11.58 -11.18 -1.40
N GLU A 55 -11.49 -10.30 -0.40
CA GLU A 55 -12.25 -9.05 -0.37
C GLU A 55 -11.79 -8.15 -1.51
N ASN A 56 -12.64 -7.87 -2.50
CA ASN A 56 -12.30 -7.08 -3.69
C ASN A 56 -11.04 -7.55 -4.46
N GLY A 57 -10.62 -8.80 -4.28
CA GLY A 57 -9.31 -9.24 -4.73
C GLY A 57 -9.18 -10.72 -5.01
N LEU A 58 -7.98 -11.12 -5.44
CA LEU A 58 -7.66 -12.47 -5.90
C LEU A 58 -6.46 -13.05 -5.13
N GLY A 59 -6.57 -13.13 -3.80
CA GLY A 59 -5.53 -13.64 -2.90
C GLY A 59 -4.78 -12.56 -2.12
N ILE A 60 -4.96 -11.29 -2.51
CA ILE A 60 -4.73 -10.11 -1.69
C ILE A 60 -6.04 -9.34 -1.70
N GLY A 61 -6.70 -9.26 -0.54
CA GLY A 61 -7.96 -8.56 -0.36
C GLY A 61 -7.76 -7.09 0.04
N ILE A 62 -8.73 -6.25 -0.29
CA ILE A 62 -8.75 -4.81 -0.05
C ILE A 62 -10.11 -4.41 0.53
N ASP A 63 -10.10 -3.91 1.75
CA ASP A 63 -11.22 -3.20 2.38
C ASP A 63 -11.08 -1.70 2.12
N ASP A 64 -11.92 -1.20 1.23
CA ASP A 64 -11.98 0.18 0.76
C ASP A 64 -13.22 0.94 1.28
N SER A 65 -13.95 0.34 2.22
CA SER A 65 -15.18 0.92 2.80
C SER A 65 -14.99 2.30 3.42
N ARG A 66 -13.75 2.63 3.84
CA ARG A 66 -13.37 3.92 4.46
C ARG A 66 -12.49 4.79 3.56
N TYR A 67 -12.45 4.52 2.26
CA TYR A 67 -11.57 5.22 1.32
C TYR A 67 -12.28 6.24 0.42
N TRP A 68 -13.37 5.86 -0.22
CA TRP A 68 -13.97 6.63 -1.31
C TRP A 68 -14.72 7.88 -0.86
N ASP A 69 -15.54 7.75 0.20
CA ASP A 69 -16.44 8.81 0.64
C ASP A 69 -15.85 9.71 1.73
N VAL A 70 -14.56 9.52 2.05
CA VAL A 70 -13.89 10.17 3.17
C VAL A 70 -12.94 11.27 2.67
N LYS A 71 -13.17 12.50 3.13
CA LYS A 71 -12.33 13.65 2.73
C LYS A 71 -10.94 13.61 3.37
N ASP A 72 -10.86 13.30 4.65
CA ASP A 72 -9.62 13.28 5.43
C ASP A 72 -9.61 12.04 6.34
N ASN A 73 -8.42 11.53 6.66
CA ASN A 73 -8.25 10.30 7.46
C ASN A 73 -8.89 9.05 6.82
N PHE A 74 -8.86 8.98 5.49
CA PHE A 74 -9.25 7.77 4.77
C PHE A 74 -8.33 6.59 5.13
N HIS A 75 -8.87 5.38 5.03
CA HIS A 75 -8.14 4.14 5.34
C HIS A 75 -8.35 3.08 4.26
N LEU A 76 -7.30 2.31 3.98
CA LEU A 76 -7.37 1.05 3.22
C LEU A 76 -6.84 -0.10 4.07
N GLY A 77 -7.59 -1.19 4.16
CA GLY A 77 -7.14 -2.44 4.78
C GLY A 77 -6.73 -3.47 3.74
N ILE A 78 -5.51 -3.99 3.82
CA ILE A 78 -4.98 -5.01 2.92
C ILE A 78 -4.87 -6.35 3.66
N PHE A 79 -5.41 -7.41 3.06
CA PHE A 79 -5.44 -8.76 3.63
C PHE A 79 -4.74 -9.73 2.69
N MET A 80 -3.52 -10.10 3.00
CA MET A 80 -2.73 -11.00 2.15
C MET A 80 -2.94 -12.45 2.57
N GLY A 81 -3.15 -13.36 1.63
CA GLY A 81 -3.14 -14.80 1.92
C GLY A 81 -1.76 -15.30 2.33
N THR A 82 -1.71 -16.37 3.13
CA THR A 82 -0.44 -16.94 3.62
C THR A 82 0.49 -17.35 2.47
N GLU A 83 -0.06 -17.87 1.38
CA GLU A 83 0.69 -18.23 0.17
C GLU A 83 1.41 -17.01 -0.46
N PHE A 84 0.70 -15.89 -0.57
CA PHE A 84 1.26 -14.64 -1.12
C PHE A 84 2.31 -14.02 -0.19
N TYR A 85 2.13 -14.13 1.12
CA TYR A 85 3.14 -13.71 2.08
C TYR A 85 4.44 -14.50 1.93
N GLN A 86 4.34 -15.83 1.78
CA GLN A 86 5.50 -16.70 1.55
C GLN A 86 6.18 -16.38 0.22
N GLU A 87 5.39 -16.07 -0.82
CA GLU A 87 5.91 -15.65 -2.12
C GLU A 87 6.64 -14.30 -2.03
N LEU A 88 6.05 -13.31 -1.37
CA LEU A 88 6.67 -12.01 -1.12
C LEU A 88 7.99 -12.16 -0.36
N SER A 89 8.00 -12.97 0.70
CA SER A 89 9.20 -13.23 1.49
C SER A 89 10.35 -13.81 0.66
N LYS A 90 10.01 -14.67 -0.33
CA LYS A 90 10.99 -15.26 -1.25
C LYS A 90 11.43 -14.28 -2.34
N LYS A 91 10.48 -13.77 -3.12
CA LYS A 91 10.72 -13.01 -4.34
C LYS A 91 11.03 -11.53 -4.10
N GLY A 92 10.63 -10.98 -2.95
CA GLY A 92 10.74 -9.56 -2.64
C GLY A 92 9.66 -8.67 -3.26
N VAL A 93 8.82 -9.23 -4.14
CA VAL A 93 7.71 -8.52 -4.74
C VAL A 93 6.59 -9.49 -5.11
N ILE A 94 5.36 -9.03 -4.92
CA ILE A 94 4.16 -9.67 -5.47
C ILE A 94 3.25 -8.60 -6.06
N GLY A 95 2.45 -8.98 -7.06
CA GLY A 95 1.51 -8.07 -7.70
C GLY A 95 0.31 -8.79 -8.27
N LEU A 96 -0.88 -8.21 -8.09
CA LEU A 96 -2.15 -8.78 -8.54
C LEU A 96 -3.09 -7.71 -9.07
N ARG A 97 -3.96 -8.10 -10.01
CA ARG A 97 -5.12 -7.31 -10.39
C ARG A 97 -6.21 -7.44 -9.33
N GLN A 98 -6.91 -6.34 -9.12
CA GLN A 98 -7.89 -6.12 -8.07
C GLN A 98 -9.21 -5.64 -8.67
N ARG A 99 -10.29 -5.70 -7.87
CA ARG A 99 -11.64 -5.31 -8.28
C ARG A 99 -12.12 -4.01 -7.64
N MET A 100 -11.27 -3.35 -6.85
CA MET A 100 -11.55 -2.05 -6.23
C MET A 100 -11.98 -1.00 -7.28
N ARG A 101 -11.31 -1.01 -8.44
CA ARG A 101 -11.74 -0.35 -9.67
C ARG A 101 -11.41 -1.25 -10.84
N ASP A 102 -12.17 -1.18 -11.94
CA ASP A 102 -11.94 -2.04 -13.09
C ASP A 102 -10.47 -1.96 -13.56
N GLY A 103 -9.80 -3.11 -13.53
CA GLY A 103 -8.40 -3.25 -13.93
C GLY A 103 -7.34 -2.77 -12.93
N SER A 104 -7.73 -2.23 -11.76
CA SER A 104 -6.80 -1.78 -10.71
C SER A 104 -5.81 -2.87 -10.28
N LYS A 105 -4.65 -2.47 -9.77
CA LYS A 105 -3.58 -3.38 -9.35
C LYS A 105 -3.11 -3.07 -7.94
N ILE A 106 -2.57 -4.07 -7.26
CA ILE A 106 -1.79 -3.90 -6.04
C ILE A 106 -0.43 -4.56 -6.23
N HIS A 107 0.62 -3.85 -5.85
CA HIS A 107 1.98 -4.39 -5.74
C HIS A 107 2.47 -4.20 -4.31
N ILE A 108 3.11 -5.22 -3.76
CA ILE A 108 3.69 -5.21 -2.42
C ILE A 108 5.15 -5.58 -2.56
N TYR A 109 6.02 -4.75 -1.99
CA TYR A 109 7.47 -4.85 -2.12
C TYR A 109 8.12 -4.99 -0.75
N ASP A 110 9.15 -5.84 -0.69
CA ASP A 110 10.17 -5.84 0.34
C ASP A 110 11.21 -4.78 -0.04
N ARG A 111 11.28 -3.69 0.74
CA ARG A 111 12.15 -2.54 0.46
C ARG A 111 13.62 -2.96 0.34
N SER A 112 14.04 -3.97 1.09
CA SER A 112 15.44 -4.45 1.09
C SER A 112 15.89 -5.07 -0.23
N LYS A 113 14.94 -5.35 -1.14
CA LYS A 113 15.17 -5.98 -2.45
C LYS A 113 14.79 -5.08 -3.63
N LEU A 114 14.50 -3.80 -3.38
CA LEU A 114 14.17 -2.87 -4.45
C LEU A 114 15.36 -2.61 -5.37
N ASN A 115 15.06 -2.32 -6.64
CA ASN A 115 16.03 -1.74 -7.54
C ASN A 115 16.14 -0.21 -7.28
N GLY A 116 17.15 0.43 -7.87
CA GLY A 116 17.39 1.86 -7.65
C GLY A 116 16.26 2.79 -8.13
N ILE A 117 15.45 2.39 -9.11
CA ILE A 117 14.32 3.22 -9.58
C ILE A 117 13.17 3.17 -8.56
N ASP A 118 12.87 1.98 -8.05
CA ASP A 118 11.82 1.81 -7.04
C ASP A 118 12.18 2.52 -5.73
N GLU A 119 13.46 2.53 -5.35
CA GLU A 119 13.93 3.26 -4.17
C GLU A 119 13.70 4.79 -4.30
N ILE A 120 13.92 5.37 -5.49
CA ILE A 120 13.64 6.81 -5.73
C ILE A 120 12.15 7.13 -5.51
N TYR A 121 11.25 6.23 -5.91
CA TYR A 121 9.82 6.41 -5.63
C TYR A 121 9.54 6.40 -4.13
N VAL A 122 10.15 5.48 -3.38
CA VAL A 122 10.02 5.41 -1.93
C VAL A 122 10.54 6.70 -1.28
N GLU A 123 11.74 7.17 -1.63
CA GLU A 123 12.31 8.43 -1.13
C GLU A 123 11.39 9.63 -1.42
N THR A 124 10.78 9.66 -2.61
CA THR A 124 9.82 10.70 -2.99
C THR A 124 8.57 10.66 -2.09
N PHE A 125 8.06 9.48 -1.80
CA PHE A 125 6.92 9.29 -0.90
C PHE A 125 7.27 9.65 0.54
N GLU A 126 8.46 9.29 1.03
CA GLU A 126 8.96 9.67 2.35
C GLU A 126 9.08 11.20 2.46
N PHE A 127 9.61 11.85 1.43
CA PHE A 127 9.64 13.31 1.36
C PHE A 127 8.24 13.92 1.49
N TYR A 128 7.24 13.38 0.78
CA TYR A 128 5.85 13.85 0.89
C TYR A 128 5.26 13.64 2.28
N ARG A 129 5.50 12.47 2.91
CA ARG A 129 5.08 12.18 4.28
C ARG A 129 5.67 13.20 5.25
N ASP A 130 6.98 13.41 5.19
CA ASP A 130 7.73 14.20 6.16
C ASP A 130 7.52 15.71 5.98
N ASN A 131 7.06 16.14 4.80
CA ASN A 131 6.82 17.56 4.48
C ASN A 131 5.35 17.90 4.23
N LYS A 132 4.40 17.06 4.66
CA LYS A 132 2.96 17.17 4.39
C LYS A 132 2.41 18.60 4.49
N ASP A 133 2.76 19.34 5.54
CA ASP A 133 2.23 20.69 5.79
C ASP A 133 2.77 21.74 4.80
N LYS A 134 4.01 21.55 4.33
CA LYS A 134 4.71 22.41 3.39
C LYS A 134 4.31 22.14 1.93
N LEU A 135 3.64 21.03 1.65
CA LEU A 135 3.16 20.72 0.30
C LEU A 135 2.12 21.77 -0.12
N ARG A 136 2.26 22.26 -1.36
CA ARG A 136 1.28 23.18 -1.96
C ARG A 136 -0.07 22.47 -2.10
N LYS A 137 -1.16 23.18 -1.85
CA LYS A 137 -2.53 22.65 -2.07
C LYS A 137 -2.80 22.35 -3.55
N ASP A 138 -2.03 22.98 -4.44
CA ASP A 138 -2.31 23.06 -5.88
C ASP A 138 -1.41 22.15 -6.73
N LEU A 139 -0.68 21.21 -6.11
CA LEU A 139 -0.12 20.08 -6.85
C LEU A 139 -1.25 19.06 -7.05
N GLY A 140 -2.02 19.27 -8.12
CA GLY A 140 -3.13 18.42 -8.54
C GLY A 140 -3.83 18.96 -9.78
#